data_AF-A0A5U1KK05-F1
#
_entry.id   AF-A0A5U1KK05-F1
#
_cell.length_a   1.000
_cell.length_b   1.000
_cell.length_c   1.000
_cell.angle_alpha   90.00
_cell.angle_beta   90.00
_cell.angle_gamma   90.00
#
_symmetry.space_group_name_H-M   'P 1'
#
loop_
_entity.id
_entity.type
_entity.pdbx_description
1 polymer ?
#
loop_
_entity_poly.entity_id
_entity_poly.type
_entity_poly.pdbx_seq_one_letter_code
_entity_poly.pdbx_strand_id
1 'polypeptide(L)'
;MQDDTLPLNNSNATTTPLSTRLPFTKYDFGWVLLCIGMAIGAGTVLMPVQIGLKGIWVFITAFIIAYPATYIVQDIYLKTLSESETCDDYTDIISHYLGKNWGVFLGVIYFLMIIHGVFIYSLSVVFDSASYIKTFGLTEADLSQSIIYKVAIFAVLVAIASGGEKLLFKISGPMVVVKVGIILIFGFAMIPHWNLDNISAFPAASVFFRDVLLTIP
;
A
#
# COMPACT_ATOMS: atom_id res chain seq x y z
N MET A 1 -69.50 11.54 -9.82
CA MET A 1 -69.53 12.88 -9.18
C MET A 1 -69.19 12.62 -7.72
N GLN A 2 -68.07 12.99 -7.12
CA GLN A 2 -66.95 13.91 -7.37
C GLN A 2 -65.79 13.30 -6.55
N ASP A 3 -64.67 12.89 -7.15
CA ASP A 3 -63.39 13.64 -7.14
C ASP A 3 -63.28 14.75 -6.09
N ASP A 4 -62.40 14.59 -5.10
CA ASP A 4 -61.76 15.72 -4.42
C ASP A 4 -60.47 15.25 -3.71
N THR A 5 -59.42 15.22 -4.53
CA THR A 5 -58.02 15.54 -4.26
C THR A 5 -57.69 16.06 -2.84
N LEU A 6 -56.92 15.28 -2.08
CA LEU A 6 -56.11 15.82 -0.99
C LEU A 6 -54.94 16.59 -1.59
N PRO A 7 -54.70 17.86 -1.21
CA PRO A 7 -53.62 18.64 -1.77
C PRO A 7 -52.27 18.09 -1.31
N LEU A 8 -51.43 17.74 -2.27
CA LEU A 8 -49.98 17.61 -2.09
C LEU A 8 -49.44 18.99 -1.70
N ASN A 9 -49.41 19.28 -0.40
CA ASN A 9 -48.78 20.48 0.11
C ASN A 9 -47.26 20.34 -0.06
N ASN A 10 -46.79 21.05 -1.08
CA ASN A 10 -45.40 21.21 -1.45
C ASN A 10 -44.65 22.01 -0.37
N SER A 11 -43.32 21.91 -0.38
CA SER A 11 -42.38 22.86 0.24
C SER A 11 -42.02 22.63 1.71
N ASN A 12 -41.41 21.49 2.01
CA ASN A 12 -40.19 21.51 2.82
C ASN A 12 -39.13 20.77 2.01
N ALA A 13 -38.64 21.42 0.96
CA ALA A 13 -37.32 21.12 0.44
C ALA A 13 -36.37 21.36 1.61
N THR A 14 -36.02 20.28 2.32
CA THR A 14 -34.89 20.27 3.22
C THR A 14 -33.70 20.67 2.36
N THR A 15 -33.37 21.96 2.40
CA THR A 15 -32.07 22.46 2.00
C THR A 15 -31.07 21.74 2.87
N THR A 16 -30.55 20.62 2.38
CA THR A 16 -29.47 19.86 3.00
C THR A 16 -28.38 20.87 3.34
N PRO A 17 -28.13 21.14 4.64
CA PRO A 17 -27.22 22.19 5.01
C PRO A 17 -25.83 21.84 4.48
N LEU A 18 -25.25 22.83 3.79
CA LEU A 18 -23.85 22.98 3.39
C LEU A 18 -22.90 21.99 4.09
N SER A 19 -22.34 21.06 3.31
CA SER A 19 -21.14 20.25 3.58
C SER A 19 -20.50 20.53 4.95
N THR A 20 -20.97 19.82 5.99
CA THR A 20 -20.27 19.78 7.27
C THR A 20 -18.95 19.06 7.00
N ARG A 21 -17.85 19.80 6.83
CA ARG A 21 -16.52 19.20 6.69
C ARG A 21 -16.30 18.30 7.90
N LEU A 22 -16.29 16.98 7.70
CA LEU A 22 -15.92 16.04 8.74
C LEU A 22 -14.54 16.45 9.26
N PRO A 23 -14.37 16.71 10.56
CA PRO A 23 -13.09 17.11 11.10
C PRO A 23 -12.14 15.92 10.99
N PHE A 24 -10.99 16.12 10.33
CA PHE A 24 -9.96 15.09 10.22
C PHE A 24 -9.46 14.71 11.62
N THR A 25 -9.72 13.48 12.02
CA THR A 25 -9.42 12.99 13.37
C THR A 25 -8.04 12.35 13.44
N LYS A 26 -7.54 12.14 14.68
CA LYS A 26 -6.31 11.36 14.90
C LYS A 26 -6.42 9.91 14.40
N TYR A 27 -7.65 9.39 14.32
CA TYR A 27 -7.95 8.08 13.79
C TYR A 27 -7.70 8.04 12.27
N ASP A 28 -8.21 9.04 11.55
CA ASP A 28 -8.00 9.19 10.10
C ASP A 28 -6.52 9.39 9.77
N PHE A 29 -5.80 10.16 10.60
CA PHE A 29 -4.34 10.28 10.48
C PHE A 29 -3.61 8.95 10.64
N GLY A 30 -4.06 8.08 11.57
CA GLY A 30 -3.50 6.75 11.76
C GLY A 30 -3.61 5.90 10.49
N TRP A 31 -4.76 5.91 9.85
CA TRP A 31 -4.98 5.21 8.58
C TRP A 31 -4.14 5.79 7.44
N VAL A 32 -4.07 7.11 7.30
CA VAL A 32 -3.20 7.76 6.30
C VAL A 32 -1.74 7.36 6.50
N LEU A 33 -1.26 7.35 7.75
CA LEU A 33 0.11 6.95 8.07
C LEU A 33 0.38 5.48 7.73
N LEU A 34 -0.58 4.58 7.99
CA LEU A 34 -0.47 3.17 7.58
C LEU A 34 -0.43 3.03 6.06
N CYS A 35 -1.29 3.74 5.33
CA CYS A 35 -1.30 3.72 3.87
C CYS A 35 0.03 4.21 3.28
N ILE A 36 0.62 5.26 3.83
CA ILE A 36 1.96 5.73 3.46
C ILE A 36 3.00 4.65 3.77
N GLY A 37 2.91 4.00 4.93
CA GLY A 37 3.78 2.90 5.32
C GLY A 37 3.74 1.70 4.37
N MET A 38 2.55 1.35 3.90
CA MET A 38 2.36 0.28 2.90
C MET A 38 2.91 0.68 1.53
N ALA A 39 2.69 1.93 1.11
CA ALA A 39 3.21 2.46 -0.16
C ALA A 39 4.75 2.50 -0.17
N ILE A 40 5.36 2.94 0.94
CA ILE A 40 6.82 2.92 1.13
C ILE A 40 7.21 1.51 1.55
N GLY A 41 7.21 0.56 0.62
CA GLY A 41 7.59 -0.84 0.84
C GLY A 41 9.10 -1.08 0.94
N ALA A 42 9.53 -2.35 0.98
CA ALA A 42 10.95 -2.72 0.93
C ALA A 42 11.63 -2.26 -0.38
N GLY A 43 10.87 -2.21 -1.47
CA GLY A 43 11.35 -1.74 -2.77
C GLY A 43 11.88 -0.30 -2.77
N THR A 44 11.31 0.59 -1.93
CA THR A 44 11.77 1.99 -1.86
C THR A 44 13.17 2.12 -1.27
N VAL A 45 13.54 1.23 -0.34
CA VAL A 45 14.88 1.24 0.29
C VAL A 45 15.96 0.79 -0.71
N LEU A 46 15.61 -0.15 -1.60
CA LEU A 46 16.52 -0.65 -2.65
C LEU A 46 16.44 0.16 -3.95
N MET A 47 15.49 1.09 -4.06
CA MET A 47 15.27 1.90 -5.25
C MET A 47 16.52 2.69 -5.67
N PRO A 48 17.31 3.33 -4.77
CA PRO A 48 18.54 4.01 -5.17
C PRO A 48 19.54 3.08 -5.86
N VAL A 49 19.63 1.83 -5.41
CA VAL A 49 20.50 0.81 -6.03
C VAL A 49 19.97 0.44 -7.42
N GLN A 50 18.66 0.27 -7.58
CA GLN A 50 18.04 -0.01 -8.88
C GLN A 50 18.23 1.13 -9.88
N ILE A 51 18.11 2.38 -9.42
CA ILE A 51 18.36 3.58 -10.24
C ILE A 51 19.83 3.66 -10.64
N GLY A 52 20.76 3.34 -9.73
CA GLY A 52 22.19 3.28 -10.05
C GLY A 52 22.55 2.23 -11.10
N LEU A 53 21.82 1.10 -11.13
CA LEU A 53 22.05 0.01 -12.09
C LEU A 53 21.37 0.24 -13.45
N LYS A 54 20.13 0.72 -13.46
CA LYS A 54 19.32 0.90 -14.68
C LYS A 54 19.48 2.30 -15.30
N GLY A 55 19.99 3.26 -14.54
CA GLY A 55 20.13 4.65 -14.95
C GLY A 55 18.93 5.52 -14.57
N ILE A 56 19.19 6.82 -14.37
CA ILE A 56 18.20 7.80 -13.92
C ILE A 56 17.08 8.03 -14.94
N TRP A 57 17.40 8.01 -16.24
CA TRP A 57 16.44 8.26 -17.31
C TRP A 57 15.37 7.17 -17.41
N VAL A 58 15.78 5.90 -17.24
CA VAL A 58 14.85 4.77 -17.21
C VAL A 58 13.80 4.97 -16.11
N PHE A 59 14.24 5.41 -14.93
CA PHE A 59 13.36 5.62 -13.79
C PHE A 59 12.42 6.82 -13.98
N ILE A 60 12.91 7.95 -14.50
CA ILE A 60 12.08 9.13 -14.78
C ILE A 60 10.98 8.78 -15.79
N THR A 61 11.33 8.08 -16.87
CA THR A 61 10.35 7.68 -17.90
C THR A 61 9.35 6.66 -17.34
N ALA A 62 9.82 5.66 -16.59
CA ALA A 62 8.94 4.70 -15.92
C ALA A 62 7.98 5.41 -14.94
N PHE A 63 8.45 6.40 -14.18
CA PHE A 63 7.62 7.19 -13.27
C PHE A 63 6.53 7.99 -14.01
N ILE A 64 6.87 8.65 -15.11
CA ILE A 64 5.91 9.41 -15.93
C ILE A 64 4.78 8.51 -16.47
N ILE A 65 5.09 7.25 -16.79
CA ILE A 65 4.11 6.28 -17.30
C ILE A 65 3.30 5.64 -16.16
N ALA A 66 3.98 5.22 -15.09
CA ALA A 66 3.35 4.50 -13.98
C ALA A 66 2.44 5.41 -13.14
N TYR A 67 2.84 6.66 -12.89
CA TYR A 67 2.07 7.60 -12.07
C TYR A 67 0.62 7.80 -12.53
N PRO A 68 0.32 8.14 -13.80
CA PRO A 68 -1.07 8.29 -14.24
C PRO A 68 -1.86 6.98 -14.19
N ALA A 69 -1.23 5.85 -14.50
CA ALA A 69 -1.88 4.54 -14.41
C ALA A 69 -2.30 4.23 -12.97
N THR A 70 -1.39 4.41 -12.00
CA THR A 70 -1.70 4.22 -10.58
C THR A 70 -2.75 5.21 -10.09
N TYR A 71 -2.68 6.49 -10.50
CA TYR A 71 -3.66 7.50 -10.13
C TYR A 71 -5.08 7.13 -10.59
N ILE A 72 -5.24 6.71 -11.85
CA ILE A 72 -6.55 6.31 -12.40
C ILE A 72 -7.11 5.11 -11.64
N VAL A 73 -6.29 4.09 -11.37
CA VAL A 73 -6.73 2.90 -10.62
C VAL A 73 -7.17 3.27 -9.19
N GLN A 74 -6.39 4.12 -8.51
CA GLN A 74 -6.73 4.58 -7.16
C GLN A 74 -7.98 5.45 -7.14
N ASP A 75 -8.15 6.32 -8.13
CA ASP A 75 -9.35 7.16 -8.28
C ASP A 75 -10.61 6.33 -8.52
N ILE A 76 -10.55 5.31 -9.39
CA ILE A 76 -11.67 4.37 -9.60
C ILE A 76 -12.00 3.59 -8.32
N TYR A 77 -10.98 3.14 -7.59
CA TYR A 77 -11.16 2.43 -6.33
C TYR A 77 -11.88 3.30 -5.30
N LEU A 78 -11.42 4.54 -5.11
CA LEU A 78 -12.04 5.48 -4.17
C LEU A 78 -13.47 5.85 -4.56
N LYS A 79 -13.73 6.10 -5.85
CA LYS A 79 -15.08 6.41 -6.36
C LYS A 79 -16.05 5.25 -6.16
N THR A 80 -15.60 4.03 -6.44
CA THR A 80 -16.41 2.83 -6.25
C THR A 80 -16.79 2.63 -4.78
N LEU A 81 -15.86 2.89 -3.85
CA LEU A 81 -16.12 2.81 -2.41
C LEU A 81 -17.02 3.95 -1.89
N SER A 82 -16.89 5.16 -2.43
CA SER A 82 -17.70 6.29 -1.96
C SER A 82 -19.16 6.26 -2.45
N GLU A 83 -19.40 5.62 -3.59
CA GLU A 83 -20.72 5.54 -4.25
C GLU A 83 -21.54 4.31 -3.83
N SER A 84 -20.94 3.33 -3.13
CA SER A 84 -21.67 2.14 -2.68
C SER A 84 -22.64 2.50 -1.55
N GLU A 85 -23.94 2.33 -1.82
CA GLU A 85 -25.05 2.64 -0.90
C GLU A 85 -25.04 1.76 0.37
N THR A 86 -24.39 0.60 0.31
CA THR A 86 -24.13 -0.28 1.45
C THR A 86 -22.63 -0.33 1.77
N CYS A 87 -22.27 -0.12 3.05
CA CYS A 87 -20.91 -0.32 3.57
C CYS A 87 -20.64 -1.82 3.77
N ASP A 88 -20.74 -2.61 2.71
CA ASP A 88 -20.41 -4.04 2.74
C ASP A 88 -19.07 -4.30 2.04
N ASP A 89 -18.45 -5.46 2.33
CA ASP A 89 -17.13 -5.85 1.87
C ASP A 89 -16.94 -5.61 0.36
N TYR A 90 -15.72 -5.21 -0.06
CA TYR A 90 -15.41 -4.86 -1.45
C TYR A 90 -15.80 -5.97 -2.46
N THR A 91 -15.77 -7.23 -2.04
CA THR A 91 -16.25 -8.39 -2.80
C THR A 91 -17.74 -8.33 -3.17
N ASP A 92 -18.57 -7.75 -2.32
CA ASP A 92 -20.01 -7.57 -2.58
C ASP A 92 -20.26 -6.43 -3.56
N ILE A 93 -19.48 -5.33 -3.45
CA ILE A 93 -19.52 -4.23 -4.42
C ILE A 93 -19.12 -4.72 -5.82
N ILE A 94 -18.06 -5.53 -5.94
CA ILE A 94 -17.67 -6.14 -7.22
C ILE A 94 -18.78 -7.06 -7.75
N SER A 95 -19.41 -7.85 -6.86
CA SER A 95 -20.51 -8.74 -7.25
C SER A 95 -21.73 -7.97 -7.76
N HIS A 96 -22.00 -6.78 -7.21
CA HIS A 96 -23.07 -5.89 -7.65
C HIS A 96 -22.81 -5.30 -9.05
N TYR A 97 -21.58 -4.85 -9.34
CA TYR A 97 -21.24 -4.24 -10.63
C TYR A 97 -20.93 -5.24 -11.76
N LEU A 98 -20.29 -6.38 -11.47
CA LEU A 98 -19.84 -7.35 -12.48
C LEU A 98 -20.71 -8.62 -12.55
N GLY A 99 -21.64 -8.80 -11.61
CA GLY A 99 -22.52 -9.96 -11.50
C GLY A 99 -21.95 -11.09 -10.65
N LYS A 100 -22.84 -11.90 -10.08
CA LYS A 100 -22.56 -12.92 -9.05
C LYS A 100 -21.41 -13.89 -9.37
N ASN A 101 -21.29 -14.38 -10.61
CA ASN A 101 -20.24 -15.34 -10.97
C ASN A 101 -18.84 -14.68 -11.05
N TRP A 102 -18.77 -13.45 -11.58
CA TRP A 102 -17.53 -12.68 -11.65
C TRP A 102 -17.11 -12.16 -10.29
N GLY A 103 -18.07 -11.79 -9.44
CA GLY A 103 -17.84 -11.43 -8.05
C GLY A 103 -17.20 -12.55 -7.24
N VAL A 104 -17.71 -13.78 -7.35
CA VAL A 104 -17.10 -14.95 -6.69
C VAL A 104 -15.70 -15.24 -7.23
N PHE A 105 -15.50 -15.20 -8.55
CA PHE A 105 -14.19 -15.43 -9.15
C PHE A 105 -13.14 -14.41 -8.67
N LEU A 106 -13.48 -13.12 -8.69
CA LEU A 106 -12.60 -12.05 -8.21
C LEU A 106 -12.40 -12.11 -6.70
N GLY A 107 -13.41 -12.52 -5.93
CA GLY A 107 -13.30 -12.75 -4.49
C GLY A 107 -12.32 -13.86 -4.14
N VAL A 108 -12.32 -14.96 -4.89
CA VAL A 108 -11.32 -16.04 -4.72
C VAL A 108 -9.92 -15.54 -5.03
N ILE A 109 -9.74 -14.78 -6.12
CA ILE A 109 -8.44 -14.18 -6.47
C ILE A 109 -7.97 -13.22 -5.37
N TYR A 110 -8.87 -12.36 -4.89
CA TYR A 110 -8.58 -11.43 -3.80
C TYR A 110 -8.14 -12.15 -2.53
N PHE A 111 -8.85 -13.20 -2.14
CA PHE A 111 -8.50 -14.04 -1.00
C PHE A 111 -7.12 -14.69 -1.16
N LEU A 112 -6.83 -15.29 -2.31
CA LEU A 112 -5.54 -15.88 -2.61
C LEU A 112 -4.41 -14.85 -2.57
N MET A 113 -4.65 -13.64 -3.08
CA MET A 113 -3.69 -12.54 -3.03
C MET A 113 -3.37 -12.12 -1.59
N ILE A 114 -4.39 -11.95 -0.74
CA ILE A 114 -4.19 -11.57 0.67
C ILE A 114 -3.43 -12.67 1.42
N ILE A 115 -3.81 -13.94 1.27
CA ILE A 115 -3.09 -15.06 1.89
C ILE A 115 -1.63 -15.08 1.45
N HIS A 116 -1.38 -14.97 0.15
CA HIS A 116 -0.04 -14.93 -0.40
C HIS A 116 0.79 -13.78 0.18
N GLY A 117 0.19 -12.58 0.28
CA GLY A 117 0.82 -11.41 0.89
C GLY A 117 1.19 -11.66 2.36
N VAL A 118 0.28 -12.17 3.17
CA VAL A 118 0.52 -12.48 4.59
C VAL A 118 1.71 -13.44 4.74
N PHE A 119 1.80 -14.48 3.89
CA PHE A 119 2.91 -15.43 3.94
C PHE A 119 4.25 -14.79 3.53
N ILE A 120 4.30 -14.06 2.41
CA ILE A 120 5.56 -13.43 1.95
C ILE A 120 6.08 -12.47 3.00
N TYR A 121 5.25 -11.56 3.49
CA TYR A 121 5.70 -10.56 4.47
C TYR A 121 6.12 -11.19 5.80
N SER A 122 5.41 -12.23 6.25
CA SER A 122 5.80 -12.95 7.45
C SER A 122 7.14 -13.67 7.29
N LEU A 123 7.35 -14.33 6.14
CA LEU A 123 8.62 -15.00 5.83
C LEU A 123 9.77 -14.00 5.73
N SER A 124 9.56 -12.85 5.10
CA SER A 124 10.56 -11.78 5.06
C SER A 124 10.97 -11.34 6.46
N VAL A 125 10.00 -11.12 7.37
CA VAL A 125 10.31 -10.75 8.76
C VAL A 125 11.13 -11.84 9.47
N VAL A 126 10.77 -13.12 9.29
CA VAL A 126 11.51 -14.24 9.88
C VAL A 126 12.94 -14.34 9.36
N PHE A 127 13.13 -14.19 8.05
CA PHE A 127 14.45 -14.28 7.43
C PHE A 127 15.33 -13.08 7.83
N ASP A 128 14.76 -11.88 7.80
CA ASP A 128 15.47 -10.66 8.19
C ASP A 128 15.86 -10.72 9.68
N SER A 129 14.92 -11.11 10.55
CA SER A 129 15.19 -11.19 12.00
C SER A 129 16.23 -12.26 12.34
N ALA A 130 16.18 -13.43 11.69
CA ALA A 130 17.19 -14.47 11.86
C ALA A 130 18.57 -14.02 11.37
N SER A 131 18.61 -13.33 10.22
CA SER A 131 19.83 -12.75 9.66
C SER A 131 20.46 -11.74 10.63
N TYR A 132 19.66 -10.81 11.16
CA TYR A 132 20.15 -9.84 12.16
C TYR A 132 20.68 -10.52 13.43
N ILE A 133 19.96 -11.49 14.00
CA ILE A 133 20.42 -12.22 15.21
C ILE A 133 21.76 -12.90 14.98
N LYS A 134 21.96 -13.48 13.78
CA LYS A 134 23.23 -14.10 13.38
C LYS A 134 24.33 -13.04 13.21
N THR A 135 24.06 -11.94 12.52
CA THR A 135 25.04 -10.86 12.30
C THR A 135 25.49 -10.19 13.60
N PHE A 136 24.61 -10.06 14.59
CA PHE A 136 24.94 -9.51 15.90
C PHE A 136 25.56 -10.55 16.88
N GLY A 137 25.78 -11.79 16.44
CA GLY A 137 26.49 -12.81 17.21
C GLY A 137 25.72 -13.37 18.42
N LEU A 138 24.40 -13.15 18.50
CA LEU A 138 23.58 -13.70 19.60
C LEU A 138 23.37 -15.22 19.48
N THR A 139 23.60 -15.81 18.30
CA THR A 139 23.59 -17.27 18.09
C THR A 139 24.41 -17.64 16.85
N GLU A 140 25.17 -18.74 16.92
CA GLU A 140 25.94 -19.30 15.79
C GLU A 140 25.09 -20.19 14.85
N ALA A 141 23.96 -20.70 15.34
CA ALA A 141 23.02 -21.51 14.58
C ALA A 141 22.11 -20.67 13.67
N ASP A 142 21.79 -21.20 12.49
CA ASP A 142 20.85 -20.55 11.58
C ASP A 142 19.41 -20.71 12.10
N LEU A 143 18.96 -19.75 12.90
CA LEU A 143 17.60 -19.70 13.45
C LEU A 143 16.53 -19.69 12.35
N SER A 144 16.87 -19.25 11.13
CA SER A 144 15.94 -19.24 10.01
C SER A 144 15.54 -20.64 9.57
N GLN A 145 16.31 -21.68 9.92
CA GLN A 145 15.99 -23.07 9.58
C GLN A 145 15.10 -23.74 10.64
N SER A 146 15.03 -23.19 11.85
CA SER A 146 14.20 -23.73 12.92
C SER A 146 12.72 -23.47 12.65
N ILE A 147 11.94 -24.56 12.54
CA ILE A 147 10.48 -24.47 12.39
C ILE A 147 9.82 -23.77 13.59
N ILE A 148 10.38 -23.96 14.79
CA ILE A 148 9.86 -23.34 16.02
C ILE A 148 10.01 -21.82 15.94
N TYR A 149 11.14 -21.33 15.44
CA TYR A 149 11.37 -19.90 15.27
C TYR A 149 10.40 -19.27 14.27
N LYS A 150 10.20 -19.93 13.11
CA LYS A 150 9.23 -19.51 12.08
C LYS A 150 7.82 -19.38 12.67
N VAL A 151 7.36 -20.43 13.37
CA VAL A 151 6.01 -20.47 13.95
C VAL A 151 5.86 -19.43 15.07
N ALA A 152 6.87 -19.25 15.91
CA ALA A 152 6.83 -18.27 16.99
C ALA A 152 6.69 -16.83 16.47
N ILE A 153 7.52 -16.43 15.50
CA ILE A 153 7.43 -15.09 14.88
C ILE A 153 6.10 -14.92 14.15
N PHE A 154 5.66 -15.93 13.40
CA PHE A 154 4.37 -15.89 12.72
C PHE A 154 3.20 -15.72 13.71
N ALA A 155 3.20 -16.46 14.82
CA ALA A 155 2.19 -16.36 15.87
C ALA A 155 2.17 -14.96 16.51
N VAL A 156 3.34 -14.36 16.75
CA VAL A 156 3.44 -12.97 17.26
C VAL A 156 2.88 -11.97 16.24
N LEU A 157 3.20 -12.11 14.96
CA LEU A 157 2.67 -11.25 13.90
C LEU A 157 1.14 -11.35 13.83
N VAL A 158 0.58 -12.56 13.87
CA VAL A 158 -0.87 -12.79 13.89
C VAL A 158 -1.52 -12.22 15.15
N ALA A 159 -0.88 -12.35 16.32
CA ALA A 159 -1.38 -11.79 17.57
C ALA A 159 -1.41 -10.25 17.57
N ILE A 160 -0.41 -9.60 16.93
CA ILE A 160 -0.40 -8.15 16.73
C ILE A 160 -1.52 -7.75 15.77
N ALA A 161 -1.67 -8.48 14.66
CA ALA A 161 -2.72 -8.22 13.67
C ALA A 161 -4.14 -8.40 14.26
N SER A 162 -4.33 -9.32 15.20
CA SER A 162 -5.61 -9.55 15.86
C SER A 162 -5.90 -8.60 17.04
N GLY A 163 -4.90 -7.87 17.53
CA GLY A 163 -5.02 -6.97 18.69
C GLY A 163 -5.76 -5.66 18.46
N GLY A 164 -6.43 -5.51 17.31
CA GLY A 164 -7.27 -4.37 16.94
C GLY A 164 -6.50 -3.13 16.48
N GLU A 165 -7.24 -2.16 15.96
CA GLU A 165 -6.70 -0.97 15.27
C GLU A 165 -5.82 -0.10 16.17
N LYS A 166 -6.14 0.02 17.46
CA LYS A 166 -5.34 0.80 18.42
C LYS A 166 -3.95 0.22 18.64
N LEU A 167 -3.82 -1.11 18.71
CA LEU A 167 -2.53 -1.78 18.84
C LEU A 167 -1.74 -1.65 17.54
N LEU A 168 -2.42 -1.82 16.41
CA LEU A 168 -1.84 -1.68 15.08
C LEU A 168 -1.25 -0.28 14.87
N PHE A 169 -1.99 0.78 15.18
CA PHE A 169 -1.48 2.15 15.09
C PHE A 169 -0.30 2.41 16.03
N LYS A 170 -0.35 1.87 17.25
CA LYS A 170 0.71 2.07 18.25
C LYS A 170 2.03 1.42 17.85
N ILE A 171 1.98 0.26 17.19
CA ILE A 171 3.18 -0.47 16.77
C ILE A 171 3.67 0.02 15.40
N SER A 172 2.78 0.10 14.42
CA SER A 172 3.14 0.42 13.04
C SER A 172 3.43 1.90 12.82
N GLY A 173 2.72 2.80 13.50
CA GLY A 173 2.92 4.25 13.33
C GLY A 173 4.36 4.71 13.53
N PRO A 174 5.02 4.41 14.68
CA PRO A 174 6.43 4.72 14.87
C PRO A 174 7.35 4.05 13.85
N MET A 175 7.06 2.81 13.45
CA MET A 175 7.85 2.07 12.45
C MET A 175 7.88 2.80 11.10
N VAL A 176 6.73 3.31 10.64
CA VAL A 176 6.64 4.10 9.41
C VAL A 176 7.47 5.39 9.52
N VAL A 177 7.35 6.11 10.64
CA VAL A 177 8.09 7.36 10.85
C VAL A 177 9.60 7.11 10.87
N VAL A 178 10.06 6.07 11.57
CA VAL A 178 11.48 5.68 11.57
C VAL A 178 11.95 5.34 10.17
N LYS A 179 11.18 4.56 9.42
CA LYS A 179 11.52 4.18 8.03
C LYS A 179 11.67 5.39 7.12
N VAL A 180 10.72 6.32 7.15
CA VAL A 180 10.78 7.57 6.38
C VAL A 180 11.97 8.42 6.82
N GLY A 181 12.21 8.53 8.13
CA GLY A 181 13.34 9.26 8.69
C GLY A 181 14.68 8.72 8.21
N ILE A 182 14.85 7.39 8.21
CA ILE A 182 16.05 6.73 7.69
C ILE A 182 16.25 7.07 6.20
N ILE A 183 15.20 6.95 5.37
CA ILE A 183 15.28 7.27 3.93
C ILE A 183 15.73 8.72 3.70
N LEU A 184 15.17 9.67 4.46
CA LEU A 184 15.56 11.09 4.37
C LEU A 184 17.03 11.28 4.79
N ILE A 185 17.45 10.70 5.91
CA ILE A 185 18.83 10.79 6.40
C ILE A 185 19.80 10.19 5.36
N PHE A 186 19.50 9.02 4.82
CA PHE A 186 20.30 8.42 3.76
C PHE A 186 20.33 9.31 2.50
N GLY A 187 19.21 9.91 2.14
CA GLY A 187 19.13 10.87 1.03
C GLY A 187 20.10 12.05 1.23
N PHE A 188 20.08 12.68 2.41
CA PHE A 188 20.99 13.79 2.72
C PHE A 188 22.45 13.36 2.83
N ALA A 189 22.72 12.21 3.46
CA ALA A 189 24.07 11.68 3.61
C ALA A 189 24.73 11.28 2.28
N MET A 190 23.91 10.97 1.26
CA MET A 190 24.41 10.62 -0.07
C MET A 190 24.76 11.83 -0.95
N ILE A 191 24.33 13.05 -0.61
CA ILE A 191 24.60 14.27 -1.41
C ILE A 191 26.09 14.44 -1.78
N PRO A 192 27.06 14.26 -0.85
CA PRO A 192 28.48 14.41 -1.18
C PRO A 192 29.01 13.35 -2.17
N HIS A 193 28.31 12.23 -2.30
CA HIS A 193 28.69 11.10 -3.16
C HIS A 193 28.00 11.15 -4.53
N TRP A 194 27.21 12.19 -4.81
CA TRP A 194 26.53 12.32 -6.09
C TRP A 194 27.54 12.63 -7.18
N ASN A 195 27.62 11.72 -8.15
CA ASN A 195 28.34 11.96 -9.39
C ASN A 195 27.33 12.39 -10.47
N LEU A 196 27.40 13.66 -10.88
CA LEU A 196 26.52 14.25 -11.89
C LEU A 196 26.81 13.72 -13.30
N ASP A 197 27.97 13.11 -13.55
CA ASP A 197 28.29 12.51 -14.86
C ASP A 197 27.32 11.37 -15.19
N ASN A 198 26.80 10.67 -14.17
CA ASN A 198 25.80 9.62 -14.31
C ASN A 198 24.45 10.12 -14.86
N ILE A 199 24.18 11.43 -14.82
CA ILE A 199 22.98 12.02 -15.42
C ILE A 199 23.09 12.03 -16.95
N SER A 200 24.30 12.14 -17.50
CA SER A 200 24.51 12.21 -18.95
C SER A 200 24.57 10.84 -19.64
N ALA A 201 24.72 9.76 -18.87
CA ALA A 201 24.82 8.39 -19.37
C ALA A 201 23.46 7.87 -19.85
N PHE A 202 23.12 8.12 -21.11
CA PHE A 202 21.92 7.57 -21.74
C PHE A 202 22.18 6.14 -22.25
N PRO A 203 21.42 5.13 -21.81
CA PRO A 203 21.60 3.76 -22.27
C PRO A 203 21.19 3.59 -23.74
N ALA A 204 21.70 2.54 -24.40
CA ALA A 204 21.28 2.21 -25.76
C ALA A 204 19.75 2.04 -25.84
N ALA A 205 19.13 2.54 -26.91
CA ALA A 205 17.66 2.63 -27.00
C ALA A 205 16.93 1.30 -26.74
N SER A 206 17.46 0.17 -27.22
CA SER A 206 16.87 -1.15 -26.98
C SER A 206 16.89 -1.57 -25.51
N VAL A 207 17.97 -1.27 -24.79
CA VAL A 207 18.12 -1.53 -23.35
C VAL A 207 17.24 -0.57 -22.56
N PHE A 208 17.18 0.70 -22.97
CA PHE A 208 16.33 1.71 -22.38
C PHE A 208 14.84 1.28 -22.35
N PHE A 209 14.26 0.91 -23.49
CA PHE A 209 12.85 0.53 -23.54
C PHE A 209 12.57 -0.76 -22.76
N ARG A 210 13.48 -1.74 -22.83
CA ARG A 210 13.37 -2.97 -22.03
C ARG A 210 13.37 -2.64 -20.54
N ASP A 211 14.31 -1.83 -20.09
CA ASP A 211 14.48 -1.53 -18.67
C ASP A 211 13.37 -0.62 -18.14
N VAL A 212 12.83 0.29 -18.97
CA VAL A 212 11.62 1.07 -18.63
C VAL A 212 10.45 0.13 -18.42
N LEU A 213 10.19 -0.78 -19.36
CA LEU A 213 9.09 -1.74 -19.25
C LEU A 213 9.23 -2.64 -18.02
N LEU A 214 10.45 -3.08 -17.70
CA LEU A 214 10.73 -3.89 -16.51
C LEU A 214 10.77 -3.11 -15.19
N THR A 215 10.64 -1.78 -15.23
CA THR A 215 10.64 -0.91 -14.03
C THR A 215 9.23 -0.42 -13.69
N ILE A 216 8.32 -0.42 -14.65
CA ILE A 216 6.90 -0.17 -14.39
C ILE A 216 6.36 -1.35 -13.55
N PRO A 217 5.65 -1.06 -12.45
CA PRO A 217 5.08 -2.09 -11.56
C PRO A 217 3.95 -2.89 -12.19
#